data_AF-A0A6N7LP69-F1
#
_entry.id   AF-A0A6N7LP69-F1
#
_cell.length_a   1.000
_cell.length_b   1.000
_cell.length_c   1.000
_cell.angle_alpha   90.00
_cell.angle_beta   90.00
_cell.angle_gamma   90.00
#
_symmetry.space_group_name_H-M   'P 1'
#
loop_
_entity.id
_entity.type
_entity.pdbx_description
1 polymer ?
#
loop_
_entity_poly.entity_id
_entity_poly.type
_entity_poly.pdbx_seq_one_letter_code
_entity_poly.pdbx_strand_id
1 'polypeptide(L)'
;MPINRPTAEELADAIKKYRSRPDADTKVDEYYQKIIAHLEILLEREALLGQAFERGERSRCISTAALMGLPDSDLQEICRCFAEDDVSDMLPLIIELWLPLAKEKLAIDNPGYIQ
;
A
#
# COMPACT_ATOMS: atom_id res chain seq x y z
N MET A 1 7.30 4.57 -7.98
CA MET A 1 5.94 5.13 -8.15
C MET A 1 6.06 6.53 -8.73
N PRO A 2 5.14 7.01 -9.60
CA PRO A 2 5.24 8.36 -10.14
C PRO A 2 4.97 9.37 -9.02
N ILE A 3 5.81 10.40 -8.95
CA ILE A 3 6.01 11.31 -7.80
C ILE A 3 4.81 12.25 -7.52
N ASN A 4 3.80 12.30 -8.39
CA ASN A 4 2.72 13.32 -8.34
C ASN A 4 1.29 12.75 -8.11
N ARG A 5 1.13 11.56 -7.53
CA ARG A 5 -0.22 11.06 -7.21
C ARG A 5 -0.64 11.60 -5.83
N PRO A 6 -1.78 12.30 -5.71
CA PRO A 6 -2.25 12.78 -4.40
C PRO A 6 -2.51 11.59 -3.47
N THR A 7 -2.23 11.77 -2.20
CA THR A 7 -2.51 10.78 -1.16
C THR A 7 -4.03 10.66 -0.92
N ALA A 8 -4.45 9.58 -0.27
CA ALA A 8 -5.84 9.37 0.11
C ALA A 8 -6.37 10.52 1.00
N GLU A 9 -5.54 11.03 1.91
CA GLU A 9 -5.87 12.17 2.78
C GLU A 9 -6.02 13.46 1.99
N GLU A 10 -5.06 13.76 1.09
CA GLU A 10 -5.11 14.95 0.24
C GLU A 10 -6.36 14.96 -0.65
N LEU A 11 -6.77 13.79 -1.15
CA LEU A 11 -7.96 13.63 -1.96
C LEU A 11 -9.24 13.80 -1.14
N ALA A 12 -9.32 13.20 0.06
CA ALA A 12 -10.45 13.36 0.96
C ALA A 12 -10.64 14.83 1.40
N ASP A 13 -9.55 15.52 1.69
CA ASP A 13 -9.55 16.95 2.02
C ASP A 13 -9.99 17.82 0.84
N ALA A 14 -9.56 17.49 -0.38
CA ALA A 14 -10.00 18.20 -1.57
C ALA A 14 -11.52 18.06 -1.81
N ILE A 15 -12.06 16.84 -1.65
CA ILE A 15 -13.51 16.58 -1.74
C ILE A 15 -14.27 17.36 -0.67
N LYS A 16 -13.79 17.35 0.57
CA LYS A 16 -14.41 18.08 1.69
C LYS A 16 -14.42 19.58 1.45
N LYS A 17 -13.30 20.14 0.95
CA LYS A 17 -13.20 21.55 0.57
C LYS A 17 -14.19 21.91 -0.53
N TYR A 18 -14.30 21.08 -1.57
CA TYR A 18 -15.26 21.31 -2.64
C TYR A 18 -16.71 21.34 -2.13
N ARG A 19 -17.11 20.34 -1.32
CA ARG A 19 -18.46 20.27 -0.75
C ARG A 19 -18.82 21.47 0.14
N SER A 20 -17.84 22.11 0.76
CA SER A 20 -18.07 23.30 1.59
C SER A 20 -18.42 24.56 0.79
N ARG A 21 -18.04 24.59 -0.49
CA ARG A 21 -18.31 25.69 -1.41
C ARG A 21 -18.35 25.16 -2.84
N PRO A 22 -19.47 24.55 -3.27
CA PRO A 22 -19.62 24.03 -4.63
C PRO A 22 -19.59 25.16 -5.66
N ASP A 23 -19.42 24.79 -6.93
CA ASP A 23 -19.43 25.75 -8.01
C ASP A 23 -20.82 26.40 -8.17
N ALA A 24 -20.85 27.68 -8.56
CA ALA A 24 -22.09 28.40 -8.77
C ALA A 24 -22.77 27.99 -10.10
N ASP A 25 -21.99 27.51 -11.08
CA ASP A 25 -22.53 26.94 -12.30
C ASP A 25 -22.98 25.49 -12.05
N THR A 26 -24.29 25.26 -12.14
CA THR A 26 -24.91 23.95 -11.90
C THR A 26 -24.36 22.85 -12.81
N LYS A 27 -23.97 23.16 -14.07
CA LYS A 27 -23.41 22.15 -14.97
C LYS A 27 -22.00 21.73 -14.55
N VAL A 28 -21.23 22.69 -14.03
CA VAL A 28 -19.88 22.45 -13.51
C VAL A 28 -19.96 21.67 -12.20
N ASP A 29 -20.90 22.02 -11.32
CA ASP A 29 -21.16 21.27 -10.09
C ASP A 29 -21.56 19.82 -10.37
N GLU A 30 -22.54 19.58 -11.25
CA GLU A 30 -22.95 18.22 -11.64
C GLU A 30 -21.78 17.37 -12.19
N TYR A 31 -20.85 17.99 -12.93
CA TYR A 31 -19.66 17.31 -13.43
C TYR A 31 -18.71 16.92 -12.30
N TYR A 32 -18.39 17.85 -11.39
CA TYR A 32 -17.53 17.57 -10.24
C TYR A 32 -18.15 16.57 -9.27
N GLN A 33 -19.46 16.60 -9.05
CA GLN A 33 -20.17 15.61 -8.23
C GLN A 33 -19.99 14.18 -8.77
N LYS A 34 -20.04 13.99 -10.10
CA LYS A 34 -19.78 12.68 -10.73
C LYS A 34 -18.35 12.21 -10.51
N ILE A 35 -17.38 13.12 -10.63
CA ILE A 35 -15.97 12.81 -10.36
C ILE A 35 -15.80 12.43 -8.89
N ILE A 36 -16.35 13.21 -7.97
CA ILE A 36 -16.27 12.95 -6.53
C ILE A 36 -16.83 11.57 -6.20
N ALA A 37 -17.99 11.20 -6.75
CA ALA A 37 -18.57 9.87 -6.55
C ALA A 37 -17.64 8.74 -7.02
N HIS A 38 -16.97 8.90 -8.17
CA HIS A 38 -15.97 7.93 -8.62
C HIS A 38 -14.73 7.87 -7.71
N LEU A 39 -14.26 9.02 -7.22
CA LEU A 39 -13.11 9.10 -6.33
C LEU A 39 -13.40 8.47 -4.96
N GLU A 40 -14.61 8.63 -4.43
CA GLU A 40 -15.04 7.99 -3.18
C GLU A 40 -15.06 6.45 -3.30
N ILE A 41 -15.59 5.93 -4.41
CA ILE A 41 -15.56 4.48 -4.70
C ILE A 41 -14.11 3.97 -4.80
N LEU A 42 -13.21 4.75 -5.41
CA LEU A 42 -11.80 4.39 -5.51
C LEU A 42 -11.11 4.36 -4.14
N LEU A 43 -11.37 5.35 -3.28
CA LEU A 43 -10.84 5.41 -1.93
C LEU A 43 -11.33 4.23 -1.08
N GLU A 44 -12.61 3.89 -1.15
CA GLU A 44 -13.18 2.74 -0.46
C GLU A 44 -12.54 1.43 -0.93
N ARG A 45 -12.36 1.28 -2.25
CA ARG A 45 -11.70 0.11 -2.82
C ARG A 45 -10.23 0.03 -2.40
N GLU A 46 -9.48 1.13 -2.42
CA GLU A 46 -8.09 1.16 -1.95
C GLU A 46 -8.01 0.81 -0.45
N ALA A 47 -8.92 1.28 0.39
CA ALA A 47 -8.97 0.91 1.80
C ALA A 47 -9.21 -0.60 2.01
N LEU A 48 -10.15 -1.19 1.27
CA LEU A 48 -10.41 -2.64 1.33
C LEU A 48 -9.21 -3.46 0.82
N LEU A 49 -8.56 -3.00 -0.25
CA LEU A 49 -7.34 -3.62 -0.76
C LEU A 49 -6.19 -3.48 0.23
N GLY A 50 -6.07 -2.35 0.93
CA GLY A 50 -5.10 -2.14 2.01
C GLY A 50 -5.28 -3.17 3.13
N GLN A 51 -6.50 -3.37 3.63
CA GLN A 51 -6.79 -4.38 4.66
C GLN A 51 -6.55 -5.81 4.19
N ALA A 52 -6.82 -6.12 2.91
CA ALA A 52 -6.52 -7.43 2.34
C ALA A 52 -5.01 -7.63 2.18
N PHE A 53 -4.29 -6.59 1.76
CA PHE A 53 -2.84 -6.58 1.63
C PHE A 53 -2.16 -6.73 2.99
N GLU A 54 -2.54 -5.95 4.01
CA GLU A 54 -2.05 -6.09 5.38
C GLU A 54 -2.22 -7.51 5.94
N ARG A 55 -3.39 -8.12 5.72
CA ARG A 55 -3.64 -9.51 6.12
C ARG A 55 -2.75 -10.50 5.35
N GLY A 56 -2.59 -10.30 4.05
CA GLY A 56 -1.73 -11.13 3.19
C GLY A 56 -0.26 -11.02 3.57
N GLU A 57 0.25 -9.81 3.74
CA GLU A 57 1.62 -9.54 4.18
C GLU A 57 1.88 -10.09 5.57
N ARG A 58 0.97 -9.88 6.53
CA ARG A 58 1.09 -10.47 7.87
C ARG A 58 1.14 -11.99 7.82
N SER A 59 0.30 -12.63 7.02
CA SER A 59 0.32 -14.08 6.83
C SER A 59 1.63 -14.56 6.22
N ARG A 60 2.20 -13.79 5.27
CA ARG A 60 3.51 -14.09 4.67
C ARG A 60 4.64 -13.92 5.66
N CYS A 61 4.67 -12.85 6.45
CA CYS A 61 5.63 -12.63 7.52
C CYS A 61 5.62 -13.76 8.55
N ILE A 62 4.43 -14.20 9.00
CA ILE A 62 4.28 -15.35 9.91
C ILE A 62 4.82 -16.63 9.27
N SER A 63 4.48 -16.90 8.01
CA SER A 63 4.93 -18.11 7.30
C SER A 63 6.45 -18.12 7.10
N THR A 64 7.04 -16.96 6.78
CA THR A 64 8.48 -16.78 6.63
C THR A 64 9.20 -16.94 7.98
N ALA A 65 8.67 -16.37 9.06
CA ALA A 65 9.23 -16.55 10.40
C ALA A 65 9.23 -18.01 10.84
N ALA A 66 8.13 -18.73 10.58
CA ALA A 66 8.04 -20.16 10.84
C ALA A 66 9.05 -20.97 10.02
N LEU A 67 9.26 -20.63 8.74
CA LEU A 67 10.26 -21.26 7.88
C LEU A 67 11.69 -21.03 8.40
N MET A 68 11.96 -19.85 8.94
CA MET A 68 13.27 -19.46 9.45
C MET A 68 13.52 -19.88 10.90
N GLY A 69 12.52 -20.43 11.60
CA GLY A 69 12.61 -20.77 13.01
C GLY A 69 12.79 -19.55 13.92
N LEU A 70 12.30 -18.38 13.49
CA LEU A 70 12.41 -17.15 14.27
C LEU A 70 11.42 -17.17 15.45
N PRO A 71 11.83 -16.70 16.65
CA PRO A 71 10.92 -16.47 17.75
C PRO A 71 9.88 -15.38 17.40
N ASP A 72 8.66 -15.50 17.94
CA ASP A 72 7.59 -14.52 17.73
C ASP A 72 7.98 -13.09 18.16
N SER A 73 8.88 -12.94 19.14
CA SER A 73 9.40 -11.63 19.57
C SER A 73 10.16 -10.91 18.46
N ASP A 74 10.95 -11.65 17.69
CA ASP A 74 11.83 -11.09 16.67
C ASP A 74 11.02 -10.71 15.43
N LEU A 75 9.96 -11.48 15.14
CA LEU A 75 8.97 -11.13 14.11
C LEU A 75 8.22 -9.84 14.45
N GLN A 76 7.77 -9.69 15.70
CA GLN A 76 7.08 -8.48 16.14
C GLN A 76 7.99 -7.25 16.04
N GLU A 77 9.27 -7.40 16.39
CA GLU A 77 10.26 -6.33 16.29
C GLU A 77 10.53 -5.93 14.83
N ILE A 78 10.69 -6.90 13.93
CA ILE A 78 10.84 -6.63 12.50
C ILE A 78 9.60 -5.91 11.96
N CYS A 79 8.39 -6.39 12.28
CA CYS A 79 7.15 -5.72 11.87
C CYS A 79 7.03 -4.30 12.42
N ARG A 80 7.50 -4.04 13.64
CA ARG A 80 7.54 -2.71 14.25
C ARG A 80 8.50 -1.78 13.51
N CYS A 81 9.74 -2.20 13.26
CA CYS A 81 10.72 -1.43 12.48
C CYS A 81 10.21 -1.08 11.08
N PHE A 82 9.54 -2.02 10.41
CA PHE A 82 8.90 -1.76 9.11
C PHE A 82 7.75 -0.75 9.18
N ALA A 83 6.92 -0.81 10.22
CA ALA A 83 5.80 0.10 10.40
C ALA A 83 6.22 1.52 10.78
N GLU A 84 7.36 1.65 11.47
CA GLU A 84 7.93 2.93 11.92
C GLU A 84 8.86 3.58 10.87
N ASP A 85 9.02 2.95 9.69
CA ASP A 85 9.96 3.34 8.62
C ASP A 85 11.43 3.41 9.10
N ASP A 86 11.72 2.78 10.24
CA ASP A 86 13.01 2.74 10.92
C ASP A 86 13.75 1.44 10.56
N VAL A 87 14.00 1.30 9.26
CA VAL A 87 14.64 0.10 8.70
C VAL A 87 16.10 0.38 8.32
N SER A 88 16.60 1.61 8.49
CA SER A 88 17.83 2.09 7.85
C SER A 88 19.04 1.17 8.01
N ASP A 89 19.19 0.58 9.20
CA ASP A 89 20.38 -0.21 9.55
C ASP A 89 20.22 -1.69 9.21
N MET A 90 18.97 -2.18 9.09
CA MET A 90 18.63 -3.58 8.80
C MET A 90 18.23 -3.81 7.34
N LEU A 91 17.90 -2.74 6.60
CA LEU A 91 17.47 -2.76 5.21
C LEU A 91 18.44 -3.53 4.30
N PRO A 92 19.78 -3.39 4.42
CA PRO A 92 20.72 -4.15 3.61
C PRO A 92 20.59 -5.66 3.84
N LEU A 93 20.47 -6.08 5.10
CA LEU A 93 20.34 -7.48 5.48
C LEU A 93 18.99 -8.07 5.03
N ILE A 94 17.92 -7.29 5.17
CA ILE A 94 16.57 -7.66 4.72
C ILE A 94 16.54 -7.80 3.19
N ILE A 95 17.16 -6.88 2.46
CA ILE A 95 17.28 -6.96 1.00
C ILE A 95 18.09 -8.19 0.61
N GLU A 96 19.23 -8.48 1.26
CA GLU A 96 20.03 -9.67 0.95
C GLU A 96 19.27 -10.98 1.16
N LEU A 97 18.39 -11.05 2.16
CA LEU A 97 17.57 -12.23 2.45
C LEU A 97 16.34 -12.35 1.54
N TRP A 98 15.61 -11.25 1.33
CA TRP A 98 14.31 -11.26 0.67
C TRP A 98 14.40 -11.08 -0.85
N LEU A 99 15.40 -10.37 -1.35
CA LEU A 99 15.56 -10.12 -2.79
C LEU A 99 15.78 -11.41 -3.61
N PRO A 100 16.59 -12.39 -3.17
CA PRO A 100 16.71 -13.68 -3.87
C PRO A 100 15.38 -14.43 -3.90
N LEU A 101 14.67 -14.45 -2.77
CA LEU A 101 13.38 -15.13 -2.65
C LEU A 101 12.30 -14.49 -3.54
N ALA A 102 12.26 -13.16 -3.58
CA ALA A 102 11.37 -12.39 -4.44
C ALA A 102 11.69 -12.62 -5.93
N LYS A 103 12.96 -12.74 -6.30
CA LYS A 103 13.37 -13.08 -7.68
C LYS A 103 12.92 -14.49 -8.09
N GLU A 104 13.10 -15.48 -7.22
CA GLU A 104 12.63 -16.85 -7.46
C GLU A 104 11.10 -16.90 -7.58
N LYS A 105 10.37 -16.19 -6.70
CA LYS A 105 8.91 -16.10 -6.78
C LYS A 105 8.44 -15.42 -8.06
N LEU A 106 9.12 -14.34 -8.47
CA LEU A 106 8.83 -13.63 -9.71
C LEU A 106 9.14 -14.48 -10.94
N ALA A 107 10.17 -15.33 -10.90
CA ALA A 107 10.46 -16.30 -11.97
C ALA A 107 9.32 -17.31 -12.14
N ILE A 108 8.73 -17.76 -11.03
CA ILE A 108 7.59 -18.70 -11.03
C ILE A 108 6.32 -18.00 -11.54
N ASP A 109 6.02 -16.81 -11.01
CA ASP A 109 4.77 -16.10 -11.31
C ASP A 109 4.79 -15.41 -12.68
N ASN A 110 5.97 -15.04 -13.18
CA ASN A 110 6.14 -14.41 -14.49
C ASN A 110 7.46 -14.84 -15.17
N PRO A 111 7.48 -16.00 -15.84
CA PRO A 111 8.68 -16.56 -16.46
C PRO A 111 9.33 -15.66 -17.51
N GLY A 112 8.58 -14.70 -18.09
CA GLY A 112 9.08 -13.75 -19.09
C GLY A 112 9.77 -12.51 -18.52
N TYR A 113 9.74 -12.30 -17.20
CA TYR A 113 10.29 -11.10 -16.57
C TYR A 113 11.83 -11.07 -16.49
N ILE A 114 12.49 -12.21 -16.64
CA ILE A 114 13.96 -12.35 -16.50
C ILE A 114 14.70 -12.21 -17.85
N GLN A 115 13.98 -11.90 -18.96
CA GLN A 115 14.60 -11.61 -20.27
C GLN A 115 15.07 -10.16 -20.39
#